data_AF-A0A934F8N1-F1
#
_entry.id   AF-A0A934F8N1-F1
#
_cell.length_a   1.000
_cell.length_b   1.000
_cell.length_c   1.000
_cell.angle_alpha   90.00
_cell.angle_beta   90.00
_cell.angle_gamma   90.00
#
_symmetry.space_group_name_H-M   'P 1'
#
loop_
_entity.id
_entity.type
_entity.pdbx_description
1 polymer ?
#
loop_
_entity_poly.entity_id
_entity_poly.type
_entity_poly.pdbx_seq_one_letter_code
_entity_poly.pdbx_strand_id
1 'polypeptide(L)'
;MSDLTLRDEVSPRTRGLLIKNLADFQTELARVQAGFLPTLSEWSQRKELPELIFRLMRRVQDLRQRGRELGVSFAESHVSESVAGRELLRELCAAETEADFLAGALLAVPTALVAAIDGYLGRNDPVYDQPSVPLLEASRAELQAQMRWAEQALAALAAAGGPAPDPSWLAKVSQRAGGLDAILQTHVSRTSAPLRSGRRIGRLPAADARLPRGFRHLEFGPEPLPPENTYPQRERFHAVNFLQEVQAADSCASLLFEAPDMPWNFYFDLSRHLWDESRHAMFGEKKLADLGTTAAQAGLSSKAYAMRQTLTPLDRYAALATQEADAFPGKHAGLKDAIAHGDSVSAMAWSYDIADETQHVRFGNTWIPILIEKTGEPRSFEQVKEDAVRWRATVLAEVYKPAAASFQR
;
A
#
# COMPACT_ATOMS: atom_id res chain seq x y z
N MET A 1 -16.74 1.35 36.73
CA MET A 1 -15.67 2.34 37.03
C MET A 1 -16.10 3.63 36.37
N SER A 2 -16.15 4.70 37.15
CA SER A 2 -16.91 5.93 36.85
C SER A 2 -16.57 6.53 35.49
N ASP A 3 -17.63 6.93 34.80
CA ASP A 3 -17.68 7.78 33.62
C ASP A 3 -17.07 9.17 33.94
N LEU A 4 -15.76 9.22 34.15
CA LEU A 4 -14.99 10.46 34.11
C LEU A 4 -15.03 10.87 32.65
N THR A 5 -15.93 11.79 32.34
CA THR A 5 -16.00 12.38 31.01
C THR A 5 -14.61 12.89 30.66
N LEU A 6 -14.16 12.68 29.43
CA LEU A 6 -12.90 13.26 28.92
C LEU A 6 -12.77 14.76 29.22
N ARG A 7 -13.88 15.47 29.49
CA ARG A 7 -13.93 16.87 29.89
C ARG A 7 -13.30 17.14 31.27
N ASP A 8 -13.44 16.23 32.21
CA ASP A 8 -12.95 16.37 33.59
C ASP A 8 -11.58 15.69 33.81
N GLU A 9 -11.04 15.05 32.76
CA GLU A 9 -9.73 14.42 32.80
C GLU A 9 -8.60 15.45 32.78
N VAL A 10 -7.82 15.47 33.88
CA VAL A 10 -6.74 16.42 34.15
C VAL A 10 -5.44 16.00 33.46
N SER A 11 -5.25 14.71 33.18
CA SER A 11 -4.03 14.16 32.60
C SER A 11 -4.05 14.21 31.07
N PRO A 12 -3.17 15.00 30.41
CA PRO A 12 -3.03 14.97 28.95
C PRO A 12 -2.66 13.57 28.42
N ARG A 13 -2.04 12.74 29.25
CA ARG A 13 -1.63 11.38 28.89
C ARG A 13 -2.82 10.46 28.63
N THR A 14 -3.94 10.63 29.34
CA THR A 14 -5.17 9.87 29.08
C THR A 14 -5.71 10.21 27.69
N ARG A 15 -5.69 11.49 27.29
CA ARG A 15 -6.04 11.92 25.92
C ARG A 15 -5.08 11.34 24.88
N GLY A 16 -3.79 11.38 25.20
CA GLY A 16 -2.73 10.80 24.37
C GLY A 16 -2.92 9.30 24.13
N LEU A 17 -3.50 8.56 25.08
CA LEU A 17 -3.74 7.12 24.93
C LEU A 17 -4.71 6.82 23.78
N LEU A 18 -5.82 7.57 23.67
CA LEU A 18 -6.75 7.42 22.56
C LEU A 18 -6.08 7.75 21.22
N ILE A 19 -5.35 8.87 21.15
CA ILE A 19 -4.65 9.29 19.93
C ILE A 19 -3.61 8.24 19.51
N LYS A 20 -2.89 7.66 20.47
CA LYS A 20 -1.96 6.56 20.22
C LYS A 20 -2.68 5.32 19.68
N ASN A 21 -3.75 4.88 20.35
CA ASN A 21 -4.48 3.69 19.91
C ASN A 21 -5.11 3.89 18.53
N LEU A 22 -5.59 5.11 18.23
CA LEU A 22 -6.10 5.50 16.93
C LEU A 22 -4.99 5.42 15.85
N ALA A 23 -3.78 5.89 16.16
CA ALA A 23 -2.63 5.79 15.27
C ALA A 23 -2.22 4.33 15.02
N ASP A 24 -2.11 3.53 16.07
CA ASP A 24 -1.68 2.13 15.97
C ASP A 24 -2.72 1.26 15.25
N PHE A 25 -4.03 1.44 15.54
CA PHE A 25 -5.10 0.74 14.82
C PHE A 25 -5.12 1.10 13.33
N GLN A 26 -5.00 2.39 13.00
CA GLN A 26 -4.99 2.82 11.59
C GLN A 26 -3.73 2.33 10.85
N THR A 27 -2.57 2.26 11.51
CA THR A 27 -1.36 1.64 10.93
C THR A 27 -1.67 0.23 10.45
N GLU A 28 -2.32 -0.58 11.28
CA GLU A 28 -2.70 -1.94 10.93
C GLU A 28 -3.83 -2.02 9.91
N LEU A 29 -4.81 -1.12 9.98
CA LEU A 29 -5.88 -1.02 9.00
C LEU A 29 -5.32 -0.78 7.59
N ALA A 30 -4.35 0.11 7.45
CA ALA A 30 -3.68 0.39 6.18
C ALA A 30 -2.91 -0.83 5.65
N ARG A 31 -2.24 -1.58 6.53
CA ARG A 31 -1.57 -2.84 6.15
C ARG A 31 -2.57 -3.88 5.66
N VAL A 32 -3.72 -4.02 6.33
CA VAL A 32 -4.80 -4.91 5.90
C VAL A 32 -5.34 -4.47 4.54
N GLN A 33 -5.65 -3.17 4.37
CA GLN A 33 -6.15 -2.61 3.10
C GLN A 33 -5.18 -2.84 1.94
N ALA A 34 -3.88 -2.64 2.16
CA ALA A 34 -2.84 -2.92 1.16
C ALA A 34 -2.89 -4.37 0.67
N GLY A 35 -3.10 -5.34 1.56
CA GLY A 35 -3.19 -6.76 1.18
C GLY A 35 -4.31 -7.09 0.19
N PHE A 36 -5.38 -6.28 0.14
CA PHE A 36 -6.48 -6.45 -0.81
C PHE A 36 -6.24 -5.76 -2.15
N LEU A 37 -5.20 -4.91 -2.29
CA LEU A 37 -4.91 -4.26 -3.56
C LEU A 37 -4.88 -5.25 -4.73
N PRO A 38 -4.20 -6.43 -4.62
CA PRO A 38 -4.13 -7.39 -5.71
C PRO A 38 -5.45 -8.05 -6.12
N THR A 39 -6.50 -7.93 -5.29
CA THR A 39 -7.82 -8.55 -5.53
C THR A 39 -8.76 -7.65 -6.32
N LEU A 40 -8.46 -6.34 -6.41
CA LEU A 40 -9.35 -5.37 -7.04
C LEU A 40 -9.42 -5.59 -8.54
N SER A 41 -10.63 -5.81 -9.05
CA SER A 41 -10.91 -6.08 -10.45
C SER A 41 -11.25 -4.83 -11.26
N GLU A 42 -11.53 -3.71 -10.61
CA GLU A 42 -11.79 -2.44 -11.31
C GLU A 42 -10.53 -1.58 -11.36
N TRP A 43 -10.12 -1.15 -12.55
CA TRP A 43 -8.84 -0.46 -12.75
C TRP A 43 -8.74 0.87 -12.01
N SER A 44 -9.83 1.65 -11.95
CA SER A 44 -9.88 2.87 -11.12
C SER A 44 -9.58 2.57 -9.66
N GLN A 45 -10.20 1.53 -9.12
CA GLN A 45 -9.98 1.13 -7.73
C GLN A 45 -8.54 0.66 -7.50
N ARG A 46 -8.00 -0.13 -8.44
CA ARG A 46 -6.64 -0.66 -8.39
C ARG A 46 -5.57 0.43 -8.40
N LYS A 47 -5.76 1.52 -9.15
CA LYS A 47 -4.79 2.63 -9.19
C LYS A 47 -4.98 3.69 -8.10
N GLU A 48 -6.19 3.83 -7.55
CA GLU A 48 -6.53 4.88 -6.57
C GLU A 48 -6.37 4.44 -5.10
N LEU A 49 -6.61 3.16 -4.77
CA LEU A 49 -6.46 2.67 -3.38
C LEU A 49 -5.06 2.94 -2.77
N PRO A 50 -3.95 2.79 -3.52
CA PRO A 50 -2.62 3.14 -3.02
C PRO A 50 -2.51 4.60 -2.50
N GLU A 51 -3.22 5.55 -3.11
CA GLU A 51 -3.26 6.94 -2.63
C GLU A 51 -3.93 7.04 -1.27
N LEU A 52 -5.08 6.36 -1.11
CA LEU A 52 -5.87 6.37 0.11
C LEU A 52 -5.07 5.78 1.28
N ILE A 53 -4.30 4.71 1.01
CA ILE A 53 -3.38 4.09 1.98
C ILE A 53 -2.28 5.08 2.39
N PHE A 54 -1.63 5.75 1.43
CA PHE A 54 -0.58 6.72 1.75
C PHE A 54 -1.13 7.93 2.53
N ARG A 55 -2.30 8.47 2.12
CA ARG A 55 -3.00 9.53 2.85
C ARG A 55 -3.34 9.11 4.28
N LEU A 56 -3.78 7.87 4.48
CA LEU A 56 -4.00 7.30 5.82
C LEU A 56 -2.71 7.30 6.64
N MET A 57 -1.59 6.82 6.08
CA MET A 57 -0.31 6.81 6.79
C MET A 57 0.20 8.23 7.13
N ARG A 58 -0.10 9.25 6.29
CA ARG A 58 0.15 10.66 6.63
C ARG A 58 -0.66 11.14 7.82
N ARG A 59 -1.95 10.81 7.91
CA ARG A 59 -2.75 11.12 9.11
C ARG A 59 -2.19 10.46 10.36
N VAL A 60 -1.73 9.21 10.24
CA VAL A 60 -1.11 8.49 11.34
C VAL A 60 0.19 9.15 11.78
N GLN A 61 1.02 9.65 10.86
CA GLN A 61 2.21 10.43 11.20
C GLN A 61 1.87 11.61 12.12
N ASP A 62 0.82 12.36 11.79
CA ASP A 62 0.37 13.51 12.58
C ASP A 62 -0.17 13.08 13.94
N LEU A 63 -0.98 12.01 13.99
CA LEU A 63 -1.48 11.44 15.25
C LEU A 63 -0.33 10.97 16.16
N ARG A 64 0.71 10.37 15.58
CA ARG A 64 1.89 9.92 16.35
C ARG A 64 2.66 11.09 16.93
N GLN A 65 2.81 12.16 16.15
CA GLN A 65 3.43 13.40 16.62
C GLN A 65 2.63 13.99 17.80
N ARG A 66 1.31 14.14 17.64
CA ARG A 66 0.43 14.66 18.70
C ARG A 66 0.42 13.77 19.95
N GLY A 67 0.44 12.45 19.79
CA GLY A 67 0.56 11.52 20.91
C GLY A 67 1.80 11.78 21.75
N ARG A 68 2.98 12.01 21.12
CA ARG A 68 4.22 12.32 21.86
C ARG A 68 4.09 13.62 22.65
N GLU A 69 3.48 14.64 22.08
CA GLU A 69 3.24 15.93 22.74
C GLU A 69 2.32 15.80 23.96
N LEU A 70 1.36 14.86 23.91
CA LEU A 70 0.49 14.51 25.04
C LEU A 70 1.14 13.56 26.06
N GLY A 71 2.43 13.26 25.91
CA GLY A 71 3.20 12.49 26.88
C GLY A 71 3.03 10.97 26.76
N VAL A 72 2.50 10.46 25.64
CA VAL A 72 2.53 9.01 25.34
C VAL A 72 3.71 8.65 24.44
N SER A 73 4.37 7.54 24.77
CA SER A 73 5.45 7.00 23.95
C SER A 73 4.93 5.96 22.95
N PHE A 74 5.56 5.94 21.78
CA PHE A 74 5.47 4.87 20.81
C PHE A 74 6.70 3.97 20.96
N ALA A 75 6.50 2.67 20.81
CA ALA A 75 7.62 1.73 20.75
C ALA A 75 8.48 1.99 19.51
N GLU A 76 9.74 1.54 19.55
CA GLU A 76 10.66 1.60 18.41
C GLU A 76 10.05 0.89 17.20
N SER A 77 9.67 -0.39 17.37
CA SER A 77 8.86 -1.14 16.43
C SER A 77 7.37 -0.97 16.72
N HIS A 78 6.55 -0.96 15.67
CA HIS A 78 5.10 -1.08 15.80
C HIS A 78 4.75 -2.53 16.18
N VAL A 79 4.37 -2.73 17.44
CA VAL A 79 4.07 -4.07 17.98
C VAL A 79 2.62 -4.41 17.73
N SER A 80 2.45 -5.23 16.73
CA SER A 80 1.20 -5.44 16.04
C SER A 80 0.26 -6.39 16.80
N GLU A 81 0.79 -7.25 17.68
CA GLU A 81 -0.02 -8.06 18.61
C GLU A 81 -0.72 -7.24 19.69
N SER A 82 -0.18 -6.06 20.00
CA SER A 82 -0.66 -5.19 21.08
C SER A 82 -1.63 -4.11 20.61
N VAL A 83 -2.10 -4.19 19.36
CA VAL A 83 -2.98 -3.18 18.78
C VAL A 83 -4.41 -3.35 19.29
N ALA A 84 -4.97 -2.28 19.88
CA ALA A 84 -6.38 -2.21 20.26
C ALA A 84 -7.24 -2.43 19.01
N GLY A 85 -8.25 -3.30 19.07
CA GLY A 85 -9.11 -3.62 17.91
C GLY A 85 -8.56 -4.71 16.99
N ARG A 86 -7.52 -5.45 17.40
CA ARG A 86 -6.91 -6.54 16.62
C ARG A 86 -7.89 -7.59 16.09
N GLU A 87 -8.90 -7.97 16.85
CA GLU A 87 -9.89 -8.96 16.40
C GLU A 87 -10.77 -8.44 15.25
N LEU A 88 -11.04 -7.14 15.20
CA LEU A 88 -11.71 -6.51 14.05
C LEU A 88 -10.80 -6.55 12.83
N LEU A 89 -9.51 -6.23 12.98
CA LEU A 89 -8.53 -6.30 11.89
C LEU A 89 -8.39 -7.74 11.34
N ARG A 90 -8.39 -8.75 12.22
CA ARG A 90 -8.41 -10.17 11.81
C ARG A 90 -9.68 -10.52 11.02
N GLU A 91 -10.84 -10.05 11.47
CA GLU A 91 -12.11 -10.26 10.77
C GLU A 91 -12.09 -9.67 9.36
N LEU A 92 -11.49 -8.50 9.18
CA LEU A 92 -11.33 -7.87 7.86
C LEU A 92 -10.46 -8.71 6.91
N CYS A 93 -9.44 -9.40 7.41
CA CYS A 93 -8.62 -10.31 6.59
C CYS A 93 -9.41 -11.53 6.08
N ALA A 94 -10.60 -11.80 6.62
CA ALA A 94 -11.46 -12.89 6.19
C ALA A 94 -12.47 -12.46 5.10
N ALA A 95 -12.43 -11.21 4.62
CA ALA A 95 -13.25 -10.79 3.49
C ALA A 95 -12.98 -11.67 2.26
N GLU A 96 -14.02 -12.28 1.71
CA GLU A 96 -13.89 -13.23 0.59
C GLU A 96 -13.91 -12.53 -0.76
N THR A 97 -14.63 -11.41 -0.85
CA THR A 97 -14.79 -10.64 -2.08
C THR A 97 -14.22 -9.22 -1.95
N GLU A 98 -13.95 -8.58 -3.09
CA GLU A 98 -13.60 -7.16 -3.11
C GLU A 98 -14.74 -6.29 -2.59
N ALA A 99 -15.99 -6.71 -2.76
CA ALA A 99 -17.15 -6.00 -2.22
C ALA A 99 -17.20 -6.05 -0.68
N ASP A 100 -16.90 -7.21 -0.08
CA ASP A 100 -16.76 -7.34 1.38
C ASP A 100 -15.63 -6.46 1.89
N PHE A 101 -14.48 -6.47 1.22
CA PHE A 101 -13.36 -5.61 1.56
C PHE A 101 -13.75 -4.12 1.54
N LEU A 102 -14.32 -3.64 0.43
CA LEU A 102 -14.72 -2.23 0.28
C LEU A 102 -15.76 -1.84 1.35
N ALA A 103 -16.78 -2.66 1.58
CA ALA A 103 -17.83 -2.39 2.56
C ALA A 103 -17.33 -2.46 4.01
N GLY A 104 -16.48 -3.43 4.35
CA GLY A 104 -15.96 -3.62 5.70
C GLY A 104 -14.84 -2.63 6.04
N ALA A 105 -13.76 -2.65 5.25
CA ALA A 105 -12.52 -1.95 5.57
C ALA A 105 -12.50 -0.48 5.13
N LEU A 106 -13.33 -0.08 4.16
CA LEU A 106 -13.38 1.30 3.65
C LEU A 106 -14.70 2.04 3.95
N LEU A 107 -15.74 1.35 4.44
CA LEU A 107 -16.98 1.99 4.93
C LEU A 107 -17.26 1.74 6.41
N ALA A 108 -17.47 0.50 6.82
CA ALA A 108 -17.90 0.18 8.18
C ALA A 108 -16.87 0.59 9.25
N VAL A 109 -15.59 0.29 9.04
CA VAL A 109 -14.53 0.69 9.98
C VAL A 109 -14.29 2.21 9.98
N PRO A 110 -14.14 2.90 8.84
CA PRO A 110 -14.06 4.37 8.83
C PRO A 110 -15.25 5.06 9.49
N THR A 111 -16.47 4.52 9.37
CA THR A 111 -17.66 5.03 10.09
C THR A 111 -17.45 4.99 11.61
N ALA A 112 -16.94 3.87 12.13
CA ALA A 112 -16.63 3.75 13.56
C ALA A 112 -15.48 4.66 14.01
N LEU A 113 -14.46 4.87 13.15
CA LEU A 113 -13.37 5.80 13.43
C LEU A 113 -13.85 7.26 13.47
N VAL A 114 -14.74 7.66 12.55
CA VAL A 114 -15.39 8.98 12.57
C VAL A 114 -16.18 9.16 13.86
N ALA A 115 -16.97 8.17 14.27
CA ALA A 115 -17.72 8.23 15.51
C ALA A 115 -16.82 8.35 16.75
N ALA A 116 -15.69 7.64 16.80
CA ALA A 116 -14.72 7.76 17.88
C ALA A 116 -14.06 9.16 17.92
N ILE A 117 -13.75 9.73 16.75
CA ILE A 117 -13.22 11.09 16.63
C ILE A 117 -14.26 12.12 17.08
N ASP A 118 -15.51 12.00 16.63
CA ASP A 118 -16.60 12.89 17.02
C ASP A 118 -16.88 12.81 18.53
N GLY A 119 -16.85 11.60 19.09
CA GLY A 119 -16.96 11.38 20.53
C GLY A 119 -15.81 12.05 21.31
N TYR A 120 -14.59 11.99 20.79
CA TYR A 120 -13.46 12.72 21.37
C TYR A 120 -13.68 14.23 21.31
N LEU A 121 -13.99 14.78 20.12
CA LEU A 121 -14.19 16.22 19.90
C LEU A 121 -15.33 16.78 20.76
N GLY A 122 -16.44 16.05 20.90
CA GLY A 122 -17.59 16.47 21.71
C GLY A 122 -17.32 16.47 23.21
N ARG A 123 -16.36 15.66 23.69
CA ARG A 123 -15.92 15.63 25.09
C ARG A 123 -14.67 16.48 25.36
N ASN A 124 -14.06 17.05 24.31
CA ASN A 124 -12.82 17.81 24.44
C ASN A 124 -13.09 19.21 24.99
N ASP A 125 -12.22 19.68 25.87
CA ASP A 125 -12.23 21.10 26.24
C ASP A 125 -11.58 21.93 25.12
N PRO A 126 -12.21 23.03 24.68
CA PRO A 126 -11.74 23.79 23.52
C PRO A 126 -10.46 24.59 23.76
N VAL A 127 -9.97 24.69 25.00
CA VAL A 127 -8.75 25.44 25.35
C VAL A 127 -7.59 24.49 25.65
N TYR A 128 -7.76 23.54 26.56
CA TYR A 128 -6.63 22.77 27.10
C TYR A 128 -6.01 21.78 26.10
N ASP A 129 -6.84 21.14 25.27
CA ASP A 129 -6.37 20.29 24.18
C ASP A 129 -6.87 20.77 22.82
N GLN A 130 -6.84 22.10 22.65
CA GLN A 130 -7.09 22.76 21.38
C GLN A 130 -6.21 22.21 20.24
N PRO A 131 -4.91 21.90 20.43
CA PRO A 131 -4.06 21.45 19.32
C PRO A 131 -4.48 20.11 18.70
N SER A 132 -5.18 19.25 19.45
CA SER A 132 -5.73 17.99 18.90
C SER A 132 -6.94 18.22 17.99
N VAL A 133 -7.68 19.33 18.16
CA VAL A 133 -8.93 19.60 17.43
C VAL A 133 -8.73 19.67 15.91
N PRO A 134 -7.92 20.59 15.34
CA PRO A 134 -7.81 20.72 13.88
C PRO A 134 -7.23 19.45 13.24
N LEU A 135 -6.34 18.74 13.95
CA LEU A 135 -5.78 17.47 13.51
C LEU A 135 -6.86 16.39 13.39
N LEU A 136 -7.74 16.28 14.39
CA LEU A 136 -8.81 15.28 14.40
C LEU A 136 -9.93 15.63 13.41
N GLU A 137 -10.24 16.91 13.24
CA GLU A 137 -11.18 17.38 12.21
C GLU A 137 -10.67 17.08 10.79
N ALA A 138 -9.39 17.32 10.51
CA ALA A 138 -8.77 16.94 9.25
C ALA A 138 -8.80 15.42 9.05
N SER A 139 -8.51 14.64 10.10
CA SER A 139 -8.59 13.18 10.04
C SER A 139 -10.01 12.68 9.75
N ARG A 140 -11.02 13.28 10.39
CA ARG A 140 -12.44 13.00 10.12
C ARG A 140 -12.82 13.31 8.67
N ALA A 141 -12.41 14.46 8.15
CA ALA A 141 -12.73 14.88 6.78
C ALA A 141 -12.14 13.92 5.73
N GLU A 142 -10.91 13.47 5.93
CA GLU A 142 -10.24 12.48 5.07
C GLU A 142 -10.91 11.10 5.15
N LEU A 143 -11.31 10.63 6.34
CA LEU A 143 -12.09 9.39 6.48
C LEU A 143 -13.43 9.48 5.75
N GLN A 144 -14.13 10.60 5.86
CA GLN A 144 -15.37 10.84 5.12
C GLN A 144 -15.15 10.88 3.60
N ALA A 145 -14.02 11.43 3.14
CA ALA A 145 -13.65 11.40 1.73
C ALA A 145 -13.38 9.98 1.23
N GLN A 146 -12.66 9.17 2.02
CA GLN A 146 -12.45 7.75 1.75
C GLN A 146 -13.77 6.98 1.69
N MET A 147 -14.72 7.28 2.58
CA MET A 147 -16.05 6.65 2.56
C MET A 147 -16.82 6.98 1.28
N ARG A 148 -16.87 8.26 0.86
CA ARG A 148 -17.51 8.65 -0.39
C ARG A 148 -16.88 7.96 -1.60
N TRP A 149 -15.57 7.80 -1.60
CA TRP A 149 -14.87 7.03 -2.63
C TRP A 149 -15.30 5.56 -2.62
N ALA A 150 -15.40 4.92 -1.45
CA ALA A 150 -15.78 3.52 -1.34
C ALA A 150 -17.25 3.25 -1.71
N GLU A 151 -18.16 4.19 -1.42
CA GLU A 151 -19.54 4.16 -1.91
C GLU A 151 -19.59 4.17 -3.45
N GLN A 152 -18.81 5.04 -4.08
CA GLN A 152 -18.70 5.11 -5.54
C GLN A 152 -18.06 3.83 -6.12
N ALA A 153 -17.02 3.31 -5.46
CA ALA A 153 -16.36 2.07 -5.85
C ALA A 153 -17.32 0.87 -5.81
N LEU A 154 -18.11 0.72 -4.74
CA LEU A 154 -19.14 -0.31 -4.64
C LEU A 154 -20.23 -0.16 -5.69
N ALA A 155 -20.70 1.07 -5.94
CA ALA A 155 -21.69 1.33 -6.98
C ALA A 155 -21.15 0.98 -8.38
N ALA A 156 -19.91 1.34 -8.68
CA ALA A 156 -19.24 1.00 -9.94
C ALA A 156 -19.07 -0.52 -10.09
N LEU A 157 -18.63 -1.20 -9.03
CA LEU A 157 -18.51 -2.65 -9.02
C LEU A 157 -19.85 -3.35 -9.27
N ALA A 158 -20.92 -2.89 -8.61
CA ALA A 158 -22.26 -3.40 -8.81
C ALA A 158 -22.76 -3.16 -10.25
N ALA A 159 -22.53 -1.96 -10.80
CA ALA A 159 -22.89 -1.63 -12.18
C ALA A 159 -22.13 -2.49 -13.21
N ALA A 160 -20.89 -2.89 -12.89
CA ALA A 160 -20.10 -3.81 -13.70
C ALA A 160 -20.54 -5.28 -13.53
N GLY A 161 -21.50 -5.59 -12.66
CA GLY A 161 -21.93 -6.97 -12.35
C GLY A 161 -20.93 -7.72 -11.47
N GLY A 162 -20.16 -7.01 -10.63
CA GLY A 162 -19.35 -7.59 -9.57
C GLY A 162 -20.18 -8.13 -8.40
N PRO A 163 -19.53 -8.80 -7.42
CA PRO A 163 -20.23 -9.36 -6.26
C PRO A 163 -20.85 -8.25 -5.39
N ALA A 164 -21.93 -8.59 -4.70
CA ALA A 164 -22.45 -7.77 -3.61
C ALA A 164 -21.77 -8.18 -2.28
N PRO A 165 -21.64 -7.27 -1.30
CA PRO A 165 -21.13 -7.64 0.02
C PRO A 165 -22.04 -8.68 0.70
N ASP A 166 -21.45 -9.65 1.40
CA ASP A 166 -22.19 -10.59 2.24
C ASP A 166 -22.81 -9.84 3.44
N PRO A 167 -24.15 -9.77 3.53
CA PRO A 167 -24.82 -9.04 4.60
C PRO A 167 -24.54 -9.62 5.99
N SER A 168 -24.31 -10.93 6.09
CA SER A 168 -24.07 -11.61 7.37
C SER A 168 -22.67 -11.30 7.91
N TRP A 169 -21.65 -11.37 7.03
CA TRP A 169 -20.29 -10.97 7.36
C TRP A 169 -20.21 -9.46 7.67
N LEU A 170 -20.86 -8.62 6.86
CA LEU A 170 -20.86 -7.18 7.08
C LEU A 170 -21.54 -6.78 8.40
N ALA A 171 -22.62 -7.47 8.79
CA ALA A 171 -23.25 -7.26 10.09
C ALA A 171 -22.30 -7.61 11.24
N LYS A 172 -21.53 -8.70 11.13
CA LYS A 172 -20.51 -9.10 12.10
C LYS A 172 -19.38 -8.07 12.21
N VAL A 173 -18.86 -7.57 11.08
CA VAL A 173 -17.86 -6.50 11.05
C VAL A 173 -18.39 -5.23 11.69
N SER A 174 -19.62 -4.82 11.32
CA SER A 174 -20.27 -3.62 11.85
C SER A 174 -20.50 -3.71 13.37
N GLN A 175 -20.92 -4.88 13.87
CA GLN A 175 -21.07 -5.13 15.30
C GLN A 175 -19.74 -4.96 16.04
N ARG A 176 -18.64 -5.53 15.52
CA ARG A 176 -17.30 -5.38 16.10
C ARG A 176 -16.81 -3.94 16.04
N ALA A 177 -17.04 -3.26 14.91
CA ALA A 177 -16.66 -1.87 14.70
C ALA A 177 -17.43 -0.92 15.63
N GLY A 178 -18.69 -1.22 15.97
CA GLY A 178 -19.47 -0.43 16.92
C GLY A 178 -18.86 -0.34 18.34
N GLY A 179 -18.01 -1.30 18.72
CA GLY A 179 -17.26 -1.25 19.99
C GLY A 179 -15.92 -0.51 19.91
N LEU A 180 -15.52 0.00 18.74
CA LEU A 180 -14.17 0.50 18.51
C LEU A 180 -13.83 1.73 19.35
N ASP A 181 -14.75 2.69 19.53
CA ASP A 181 -14.50 3.87 20.39
C ASP A 181 -14.07 3.46 21.80
N ALA A 182 -14.84 2.58 22.44
CA ALA A 182 -14.52 2.07 23.77
C ALA A 182 -13.18 1.31 23.79
N ILE A 183 -12.92 0.48 22.78
CA ILE A 183 -11.67 -0.27 22.65
C ILE A 183 -10.46 0.67 22.53
N LEU A 184 -10.56 1.75 21.74
CA LEU A 184 -9.49 2.73 21.55
C LEU A 184 -9.19 3.55 22.81
N GLN A 185 -10.10 3.57 23.78
CA GLN A 185 -9.88 4.21 25.09
C GLN A 185 -9.21 3.27 26.11
N THR A 186 -9.08 1.97 25.80
CA THR A 186 -8.48 1.02 26.73
C THR A 186 -6.96 1.15 26.83
N HIS A 187 -6.43 0.92 28.04
CA HIS A 187 -5.00 0.83 28.24
C HIS A 187 -4.49 -0.56 27.82
N VAL A 188 -3.74 -0.63 26.72
CA VAL A 188 -3.16 -1.90 26.25
C VAL A 188 -1.80 -2.15 26.91
N SER A 189 -1.66 -3.33 27.54
CA SER A 189 -0.40 -3.78 28.13
C SER A 189 0.66 -3.99 27.04
N ARG A 190 1.88 -3.48 27.26
CA ARG A 190 2.97 -3.46 26.26
C ARG A 190 3.97 -4.61 26.43
N THR A 191 3.51 -5.78 26.86
CA THR A 191 4.39 -6.90 27.21
C THR A 191 4.71 -7.83 26.03
N SER A 192 4.05 -7.66 24.89
CA SER A 192 4.28 -8.51 23.71
C SER A 192 5.63 -8.22 23.07
N ALA A 193 6.39 -9.27 22.78
CA ALA A 193 7.60 -9.17 21.98
C ALA A 193 7.25 -8.84 20.51
N PRO A 194 8.07 -8.04 19.80
CA PRO A 194 7.87 -7.80 18.38
C PRO A 194 7.91 -9.10 17.57
N LEU A 195 7.01 -9.23 16.60
CA LEU A 195 6.99 -10.37 15.69
C LEU A 195 8.11 -10.26 14.66
N ARG A 196 9.01 -11.26 14.67
CA ARG A 196 10.22 -11.30 13.83
C ARG A 196 10.04 -11.99 12.47
N SER A 197 8.90 -12.61 12.22
CA SER A 197 8.62 -13.28 10.94
C SER A 197 7.14 -13.20 10.59
N GLY A 198 6.88 -13.02 9.29
CA GLY A 198 5.59 -13.24 8.60
C GLY A 198 4.35 -13.04 9.46
N ARG A 199 4.11 -11.81 9.92
CA ARG A 199 3.20 -11.45 11.01
C ARG A 199 1.72 -11.79 10.78
N ARG A 200 1.35 -12.18 9.55
CA ARG A 200 0.03 -12.69 9.09
C ARG A 200 -1.07 -12.65 10.16
N ILE A 201 -1.65 -11.46 10.40
CA ILE A 201 -2.85 -11.30 11.26
C ILE A 201 -4.06 -12.02 10.65
N GLY A 202 -3.97 -12.31 9.35
CA GLY A 202 -4.77 -13.26 8.59
C GLY A 202 -3.99 -13.73 7.34
N ARG A 203 -4.68 -14.31 6.37
CA ARG A 203 -4.08 -14.75 5.10
C ARG A 203 -3.97 -13.57 4.14
N LEU A 204 -2.88 -13.50 3.36
CA LEU A 204 -2.80 -12.58 2.22
C LEU A 204 -3.97 -12.89 1.25
N PRO A 205 -4.84 -11.93 0.92
CA PRO A 205 -6.06 -12.19 0.14
C PRO A 205 -5.81 -12.81 -1.24
N ALA A 206 -4.73 -12.42 -1.91
CA ALA A 206 -4.40 -12.89 -3.26
C ALA A 206 -2.90 -13.16 -3.43
N ALA A 207 -2.56 -14.44 -3.64
CA ALA A 207 -1.21 -14.86 -4.05
C ALA A 207 -0.94 -14.53 -5.53
N ASP A 208 -2.00 -14.50 -6.35
CA ASP A 208 -1.97 -14.05 -7.74
C ASP A 208 -2.84 -12.81 -7.89
N ALA A 209 -2.29 -11.77 -8.52
CA ALA A 209 -3.02 -10.55 -8.81
C ALA A 209 -4.14 -10.84 -9.81
N ARG A 210 -5.36 -10.39 -9.49
CA ARG A 210 -6.47 -10.41 -10.46
C ARG A 210 -6.19 -9.40 -11.57
N LEU A 211 -6.40 -9.84 -12.80
CA LEU A 211 -6.38 -8.93 -13.95
C LEU A 211 -7.63 -8.03 -13.88
N PRO A 212 -7.48 -6.70 -14.01
CA PRO A 212 -8.64 -5.82 -14.04
C PRO A 212 -9.61 -6.16 -15.18
N ARG A 213 -10.90 -5.95 -14.96
CA ARG A 213 -11.99 -6.31 -15.87
C ARG A 213 -11.79 -5.65 -17.23
N GLY A 214 -11.89 -6.44 -18.29
CA GLY A 214 -11.76 -5.98 -19.67
C GLY A 214 -10.33 -5.73 -20.14
N PHE A 215 -9.32 -5.92 -19.29
CA PHE A 215 -7.93 -5.82 -19.71
C PHE A 215 -7.52 -7.05 -20.54
N ARG A 216 -6.73 -6.80 -21.59
CA ARG A 216 -6.02 -7.86 -22.31
C ARG A 216 -4.98 -8.49 -21.38
N HIS A 217 -4.99 -9.81 -21.27
CA HIS A 217 -3.96 -10.56 -20.54
C HIS A 217 -2.65 -10.58 -21.34
N LEU A 218 -1.55 -10.16 -20.72
CA LEU A 218 -0.20 -10.33 -21.23
C LEU A 218 0.52 -11.39 -20.39
N GLU A 219 0.90 -12.52 -20.99
CA GLU A 219 1.57 -13.58 -20.25
C GLU A 219 2.92 -13.11 -19.67
N PHE A 220 3.66 -12.30 -20.43
CA PHE A 220 5.03 -11.86 -20.13
C PHE A 220 5.22 -10.35 -20.30
N GLY A 221 4.17 -9.54 -20.16
CA GLY A 221 4.26 -8.08 -20.34
C GLY A 221 4.39 -7.64 -21.81
N PRO A 222 4.93 -6.44 -22.10
CA PRO A 222 5.05 -5.92 -23.46
C PRO A 222 6.02 -6.75 -24.31
N GLU A 223 5.70 -6.91 -25.59
CA GLU A 223 6.58 -7.58 -26.55
C GLU A 223 7.93 -6.84 -26.67
N PRO A 224 9.06 -7.57 -26.70
CA PRO A 224 10.38 -6.95 -26.89
C PRO A 224 10.45 -6.14 -28.18
N LEU A 225 11.16 -5.02 -28.13
CA LEU A 225 11.43 -4.23 -29.32
C LEU A 225 12.37 -4.98 -30.28
N PRO A 226 12.15 -4.89 -31.61
CA PRO A 226 13.11 -5.41 -32.58
C PRO A 226 14.44 -4.64 -32.49
N PRO A 227 15.57 -5.26 -32.91
CA PRO A 227 16.90 -4.61 -32.88
C PRO A 227 16.93 -3.25 -33.57
N GLU A 228 16.28 -3.18 -34.74
CA GLU A 228 16.00 -1.93 -35.43
C GLU A 228 14.58 -1.48 -35.09
N ASN A 229 14.46 -0.33 -34.43
CA ASN A 229 13.19 0.22 -34.01
C ASN A 229 13.15 1.75 -34.18
N THR A 230 11.94 2.25 -34.34
CA THR A 230 11.61 3.66 -34.48
C THR A 230 11.13 4.24 -33.16
N TYR A 231 11.17 5.57 -33.02
CA TYR A 231 10.64 6.24 -31.83
C TYR A 231 9.17 5.88 -31.54
N PRO A 232 8.25 5.85 -32.53
CA PRO A 232 6.87 5.42 -32.29
C PRO A 232 6.70 3.99 -31.75
N GLN A 233 7.66 3.10 -32.01
CA GLN A 233 7.68 1.77 -31.40
C GLN A 233 8.16 1.85 -29.94
N ARG A 234 9.22 2.63 -29.68
CA ARG A 234 9.76 2.81 -28.32
C ARG A 234 8.77 3.50 -27.39
N GLU A 235 8.13 4.58 -27.81
CA GLU A 235 7.17 5.31 -26.96
C GLU A 235 5.97 4.43 -26.57
N ARG A 236 5.49 3.59 -27.49
CA ARG A 236 4.44 2.59 -27.21
C ARG A 236 4.92 1.54 -26.22
N PHE A 237 6.11 0.97 -26.46
CA PHE A 237 6.71 -0.02 -25.56
C PHE A 237 6.85 0.54 -24.15
N HIS A 238 7.38 1.75 -24.00
CA HIS A 238 7.56 2.41 -22.71
C HIS A 238 6.22 2.73 -22.03
N ALA A 239 5.19 3.15 -22.77
CA ALA A 239 3.87 3.37 -22.21
C ALA A 239 3.27 2.09 -21.61
N VAL A 240 3.40 0.95 -22.30
CA VAL A 240 2.97 -0.36 -21.77
C VAL A 240 3.86 -0.81 -20.61
N ASN A 241 5.16 -0.54 -20.65
CA ASN A 241 6.10 -0.91 -19.60
C ASN A 241 5.82 -0.15 -18.29
N PHE A 242 5.60 1.18 -18.35
CA PHE A 242 5.13 1.96 -17.20
C PHE A 242 3.83 1.38 -16.64
N LEU A 243 2.85 1.04 -17.51
CA LEU A 243 1.61 0.42 -17.07
C LEU A 243 1.83 -0.89 -16.28
N GLN A 244 2.91 -1.64 -16.55
CA GLN A 244 3.24 -2.87 -15.82
C GLN A 244 3.74 -2.63 -14.38
N GLU A 245 4.08 -1.40 -13.98
CA GLU A 245 4.54 -1.07 -12.62
C GLU A 245 3.44 -1.23 -11.55
N VAL A 246 2.18 -1.47 -11.97
CA VAL A 246 1.16 -2.01 -11.06
C VAL A 246 1.62 -3.30 -10.35
N GLN A 247 2.47 -4.12 -10.98
CA GLN A 247 3.04 -5.32 -10.36
C GLN A 247 4.05 -4.99 -9.25
N ALA A 248 4.75 -3.85 -9.36
CA ALA A 248 5.60 -3.33 -8.28
C ALA A 248 4.74 -2.77 -7.15
N ALA A 249 3.66 -2.03 -7.47
CA ALA A 249 2.67 -1.60 -6.49
C ALA A 249 2.07 -2.79 -5.70
N ASP A 250 1.64 -3.85 -6.39
CA ASP A 250 1.14 -5.07 -5.74
C ASP A 250 2.20 -5.73 -4.84
N SER A 251 3.48 -5.67 -5.25
CA SER A 251 4.60 -6.19 -4.46
C SER A 251 4.79 -5.38 -3.17
N CYS A 252 4.77 -4.05 -3.25
CA CYS A 252 4.80 -3.17 -2.07
C CYS A 252 3.59 -3.40 -1.15
N ALA A 253 2.40 -3.60 -1.75
CA ALA A 253 1.17 -3.81 -1.01
C ALA A 253 1.19 -5.13 -0.22
N SER A 254 1.59 -6.23 -0.87
CA SER A 254 1.79 -7.53 -0.21
C SER A 254 2.88 -7.47 0.87
N LEU A 255 3.94 -6.68 0.65
CA LEU A 255 4.99 -6.48 1.65
C LEU A 255 4.46 -5.73 2.88
N LEU A 256 3.67 -4.66 2.72
CA LEU A 256 3.03 -3.96 3.85
C LEU A 256 2.18 -4.91 4.70
N PHE A 257 1.44 -5.81 4.04
CA PHE A 257 0.61 -6.80 4.72
C PHE A 257 1.47 -7.82 5.50
N GLU A 258 2.49 -8.39 4.87
CA GLU A 258 3.25 -9.53 5.41
C GLU A 258 4.46 -9.17 6.27
N ALA A 259 4.93 -7.92 6.22
CA ALA A 259 6.13 -7.47 6.91
C ALA A 259 6.12 -7.84 8.41
N PRO A 260 7.30 -8.15 8.99
CA PRO A 260 7.44 -8.29 10.45
C PRO A 260 7.12 -6.97 11.16
N ASP A 261 7.21 -6.98 12.49
CA ASP A 261 7.06 -5.77 13.30
C ASP A 261 8.27 -4.86 13.12
N MET A 262 8.09 -3.81 12.34
CA MET A 262 9.12 -2.88 11.92
C MET A 262 8.95 -1.50 12.59
N PRO A 263 9.99 -0.65 12.57
CA PRO A 263 9.84 0.74 12.96
C PRO A 263 8.78 1.47 12.13
N TRP A 264 8.10 2.43 12.73
CA TRP A 264 7.02 3.18 12.05
C TRP A 264 7.42 3.75 10.68
N ASN A 265 8.62 4.31 10.57
CA ASN A 265 9.11 4.91 9.34
C ASN A 265 9.18 3.91 8.18
N PHE A 266 9.37 2.61 8.46
CA PHE A 266 9.31 1.56 7.43
C PHE A 266 7.93 1.53 6.76
N TYR A 267 6.85 1.53 7.55
CA TYR A 267 5.50 1.48 7.00
C TYR A 267 5.12 2.77 6.28
N PHE A 268 5.57 3.91 6.80
CA PHE A 268 5.36 5.20 6.15
C PHE A 268 6.05 5.25 4.78
N ASP A 269 7.35 4.95 4.73
CA ASP A 269 8.15 4.96 3.51
C ASP A 269 7.65 3.91 2.50
N LEU A 270 7.32 2.70 2.95
CA LEU A 270 6.81 1.66 2.06
C LEU A 270 5.41 2.00 1.52
N SER A 271 4.58 2.72 2.28
CA SER A 271 3.30 3.23 1.76
C SER A 271 3.48 4.34 0.74
N ARG A 272 4.56 5.13 0.85
CA ARG A 272 4.94 6.10 -0.18
C ARG A 272 5.41 5.39 -1.44
N HIS A 273 6.29 4.40 -1.31
CA HIS A 273 6.77 3.56 -2.41
C HIS A 273 5.59 2.91 -3.14
N LEU A 274 4.66 2.29 -2.40
CA LEU A 274 3.42 1.74 -2.95
C LEU A 274 2.64 2.76 -3.81
N TRP A 275 2.45 3.98 -3.33
CA TRP A 275 1.73 5.01 -4.07
C TRP A 275 2.48 5.43 -5.34
N ASP A 276 3.80 5.54 -5.26
CA ASP A 276 4.64 5.95 -6.38
C ASP A 276 4.58 4.93 -7.52
N GLU A 277 4.71 3.62 -7.23
CA GLU A 277 4.57 2.55 -8.24
C GLU A 277 3.18 2.55 -8.92
N SER A 278 2.11 2.78 -8.14
CA SER A 278 0.75 2.90 -8.69
C SER A 278 0.65 4.07 -9.66
N ARG A 279 1.27 5.19 -9.29
CA ARG A 279 1.28 6.41 -10.09
C ARG A 279 2.16 6.27 -11.32
N HIS A 280 3.23 5.49 -11.29
CA HIS A 280 4.00 5.19 -12.48
C HIS A 280 3.19 4.37 -13.49
N ALA A 281 2.36 3.43 -13.03
CA ALA A 281 1.38 2.77 -13.89
C ALA A 281 0.39 3.76 -14.54
N MET A 282 0.00 4.82 -13.82
CA MET A 282 -0.84 5.90 -14.35
C MET A 282 -0.09 6.77 -15.39
N PHE A 283 1.25 6.85 -15.33
CA PHE A 283 2.03 7.51 -16.39
C PHE A 283 1.90 6.76 -17.71
N GLY A 284 1.99 5.42 -17.65
CA GLY A 284 1.76 4.54 -18.80
C GLY A 284 0.35 4.72 -19.35
N GLU A 285 -0.68 4.66 -18.50
CA GLU A 285 -2.07 4.92 -18.90
C GLU A 285 -2.23 6.29 -19.59
N LYS A 286 -1.64 7.35 -19.03
CA LYS A 286 -1.69 8.69 -19.61
C LYS A 286 -1.05 8.73 -21.00
N LYS A 287 0.10 8.09 -21.19
CA LYS A 287 0.77 8.03 -22.50
C LYS A 287 0.01 7.15 -23.49
N LEU A 288 -0.62 6.07 -23.05
CA LEU A 288 -1.48 5.25 -23.91
C LEU A 288 -2.69 6.03 -24.44
N ALA A 289 -3.30 6.87 -23.60
CA ALA A 289 -4.37 7.77 -24.03
C ALA A 289 -3.89 8.79 -25.07
N ASP A 290 -2.70 9.37 -24.88
CA ASP A 290 -2.04 10.27 -25.85
C ASP A 290 -1.80 9.58 -27.21
N LEU A 291 -1.52 8.27 -27.19
CA LEU A 291 -1.33 7.43 -28.37
C LEU A 291 -2.65 6.91 -28.99
N GLY A 292 -3.80 7.31 -28.47
CA GLY A 292 -5.12 6.93 -28.99
C GLY A 292 -5.57 5.51 -28.65
N THR A 293 -5.03 4.92 -27.58
CA THR A 293 -5.44 3.59 -27.07
C THR A 293 -5.76 3.65 -25.57
N THR A 294 -6.12 2.52 -24.96
CA THR A 294 -6.46 2.43 -23.53
C THR A 294 -5.55 1.47 -22.80
N ALA A 295 -5.44 1.63 -21.47
CA ALA A 295 -4.72 0.67 -20.62
C ALA A 295 -5.29 -0.76 -20.78
N ALA A 296 -6.61 -0.89 -20.91
CA ALA A 296 -7.26 -2.18 -21.12
C ALA A 296 -6.84 -2.85 -22.44
N GLN A 297 -6.76 -2.09 -23.54
CA GLN A 297 -6.31 -2.58 -24.85
C GLN A 297 -4.82 -2.93 -24.85
N ALA A 298 -4.00 -2.11 -24.20
CA ALA A 298 -2.57 -2.38 -24.04
C ALA A 298 -2.31 -3.67 -23.25
N GLY A 299 -3.09 -3.90 -22.20
CA GLY A 299 -3.05 -5.10 -21.39
C GLY A 299 -2.05 -5.06 -20.23
N LEU A 300 -2.20 -6.03 -19.33
CA LEU A 300 -1.40 -6.19 -18.13
C LEU A 300 -0.94 -7.64 -17.97
N SER A 301 0.24 -7.79 -17.38
CA SER A 301 0.70 -9.05 -16.83
C SER A 301 0.59 -9.04 -15.31
N SER A 302 0.33 -10.20 -14.72
CA SER A 302 0.42 -10.45 -13.28
C SER A 302 1.63 -11.33 -12.90
N LYS A 303 2.45 -11.70 -13.89
CA LYS A 303 3.48 -12.73 -13.74
C LYS A 303 4.60 -12.32 -12.79
N ALA A 304 5.09 -11.08 -12.87
CA ALA A 304 6.14 -10.59 -11.99
C ALA A 304 5.69 -10.61 -10.53
N TYR A 305 4.45 -10.18 -10.27
CA TYR A 305 3.86 -10.24 -8.94
C TYR A 305 3.81 -11.68 -8.43
N ALA A 306 3.23 -12.61 -9.20
CA ALA A 306 3.12 -14.02 -8.84
C ALA A 306 4.51 -14.64 -8.53
N MET A 307 5.53 -14.33 -9.33
CA MET A 307 6.89 -14.81 -9.08
C MET A 307 7.48 -14.20 -7.80
N ARG A 308 7.30 -12.90 -7.56
CA ARG A 308 7.76 -12.26 -6.32
C ARG A 308 7.04 -12.78 -5.07
N GLN A 309 5.82 -13.33 -5.20
CA GLN A 309 5.13 -13.99 -4.08
C GLN A 309 5.79 -15.31 -3.65
N THR A 310 6.68 -15.90 -4.46
CA THR A 310 7.45 -17.08 -4.05
C THR A 310 8.61 -16.74 -3.11
N LEU A 311 8.89 -15.44 -2.92
CA LEU A 311 9.96 -14.93 -2.07
C LEU A 311 9.44 -14.58 -0.67
N THR A 312 10.33 -14.68 0.32
CA THR A 312 10.08 -14.12 1.66
C THR A 312 9.90 -12.59 1.56
N PRO A 313 9.25 -11.93 2.53
CA PRO A 313 9.12 -10.47 2.51
C PRO A 313 10.45 -9.72 2.33
N LEU A 314 11.53 -10.17 2.97
CA LEU A 314 12.87 -9.60 2.82
C LEU A 314 13.41 -9.77 1.38
N ASP A 315 13.41 -10.99 0.88
CA ASP A 315 13.93 -11.30 -0.47
C ASP A 315 13.10 -10.61 -1.56
N ARG A 316 11.78 -10.53 -1.36
CA ARG A 316 10.85 -9.81 -2.25
C ARG A 316 11.22 -8.34 -2.34
N TYR A 317 11.46 -7.69 -1.20
CA TYR A 317 11.82 -6.28 -1.18
C TYR A 317 13.21 -6.04 -1.79
N ALA A 318 14.18 -6.92 -1.51
CA ALA A 318 15.49 -6.86 -2.13
C ALA A 318 15.43 -7.07 -3.66
N ALA A 319 14.58 -7.98 -4.15
CA ALA A 319 14.36 -8.18 -5.57
C ALA A 319 13.78 -6.92 -6.24
N LEU A 320 12.81 -6.26 -5.60
CA LEU A 320 12.26 -5.00 -6.10
C LEU A 320 13.30 -3.86 -6.08
N ALA A 321 13.91 -3.58 -4.93
CA ALA A 321 14.85 -2.48 -4.77
C ALA A 321 16.10 -2.60 -5.67
N THR A 322 16.59 -3.83 -5.91
CA THR A 322 17.71 -4.03 -6.84
C THR A 322 17.29 -3.90 -8.30
N GLN A 323 16.04 -4.23 -8.65
CA GLN A 323 15.51 -4.00 -10.00
C GLN A 323 15.41 -2.51 -10.32
N GLU A 324 14.91 -1.72 -9.37
CA GLU A 324 14.78 -0.26 -9.48
C GLU A 324 16.16 0.40 -9.65
N ALA A 325 17.14 -0.02 -8.84
CA ALA A 325 18.52 0.45 -8.95
C ALA A 325 19.16 0.15 -10.32
N ASP A 326 18.92 -1.03 -10.88
CA ASP A 326 19.47 -1.42 -12.18
C ASP A 326 18.80 -0.71 -13.37
N ALA A 327 17.58 -0.17 -13.19
CA ALA A 327 16.80 0.42 -14.27
C ALA A 327 17.27 1.84 -14.66
N PHE A 328 18.03 2.53 -13.80
CA PHE A 328 18.42 3.94 -13.98
C PHE A 328 19.05 4.29 -15.34
N PRO A 329 20.00 3.51 -15.90
CA PRO A 329 20.56 3.81 -17.22
C PRO A 329 19.49 3.84 -18.32
N GLY A 330 18.54 2.89 -18.28
CA GLY A 330 17.41 2.83 -19.19
C GLY A 330 16.46 4.02 -19.03
N LYS A 331 16.12 4.38 -17.79
CA LYS A 331 15.26 5.53 -17.48
C LYS A 331 15.87 6.85 -18.01
N HIS A 332 17.17 7.07 -17.81
CA HIS A 332 17.86 8.26 -18.33
C HIS A 332 17.95 8.27 -19.86
N ALA A 333 18.13 7.10 -20.50
CA ALA A 333 18.10 7.00 -21.96
C ALA A 333 16.70 7.34 -22.50
N GLY A 334 15.64 6.80 -21.88
CA GLY A 334 14.25 7.10 -22.23
C GLY A 334 13.90 8.58 -22.11
N LEU A 335 14.35 9.25 -21.04
CA LEU A 335 14.18 10.70 -20.88
C LEU A 335 14.84 11.49 -22.02
N LYS A 336 16.10 11.17 -22.34
CA LYS A 336 16.83 11.85 -23.43
C LYS A 336 16.15 11.63 -24.78
N ASP A 337 15.70 10.41 -25.04
CA ASP A 337 15.02 10.04 -26.29
C ASP A 337 13.68 10.80 -26.42
N ALA A 338 12.88 10.87 -25.36
CA ALA A 338 11.62 11.62 -25.35
C ALA A 338 11.83 13.12 -25.59
N ILE A 339 12.84 13.73 -24.95
CA ILE A 339 13.18 15.15 -25.16
C ILE A 339 13.62 15.39 -26.61
N ALA A 340 14.46 14.52 -27.17
CA ALA A 340 14.96 14.65 -28.54
C ALA A 340 13.84 14.60 -29.59
N HIS A 341 12.72 13.93 -29.28
CA HIS A 341 11.55 13.81 -30.17
C HIS A 341 10.41 14.78 -29.81
N GLY A 342 10.58 15.67 -28.82
CA GLY A 342 9.56 16.63 -28.42
C GLY A 342 8.34 16.02 -27.71
N ASP A 343 8.46 14.80 -27.17
CA ASP A 343 7.39 14.13 -26.45
C ASP A 343 7.39 14.53 -24.97
N SER A 344 6.66 15.60 -24.65
CA SER A 344 6.58 16.12 -23.28
C SER A 344 5.92 15.15 -22.31
N VAL A 345 4.99 14.29 -22.78
CA VAL A 345 4.26 13.35 -21.91
C VAL A 345 5.22 12.27 -21.41
N SER A 346 5.98 11.65 -22.32
CA SER A 346 6.99 10.65 -21.92
C SER A 346 8.15 11.27 -21.16
N ALA A 347 8.60 12.49 -21.53
CA ALA A 347 9.66 13.17 -20.80
C ALA A 347 9.27 13.47 -19.35
N MET A 348 8.02 13.89 -19.10
CA MET A 348 7.51 14.04 -17.74
C MET A 348 7.46 12.71 -17.00
N ALA A 349 6.94 11.65 -17.63
CA ALA A 349 6.88 10.32 -17.02
C ALA A 349 8.26 9.88 -16.52
N TRP A 350 9.27 9.89 -17.40
CA TRP A 350 10.64 9.53 -17.03
C TRP A 350 11.25 10.45 -15.97
N SER A 351 11.04 11.76 -16.08
CA SER A 351 11.66 12.71 -15.14
C SER A 351 11.14 12.54 -13.71
N TYR A 352 9.84 12.32 -13.54
CA TYR A 352 9.24 12.11 -12.21
C TYR A 352 9.55 10.72 -11.68
N ASP A 353 9.50 9.70 -12.55
CA ASP A 353 9.91 8.34 -12.23
C ASP A 353 11.36 8.28 -11.71
N ILE A 354 12.33 8.90 -12.39
CA ILE A 354 13.72 8.98 -11.91
C ILE A 354 13.82 9.61 -10.50
N ALA A 355 13.00 10.63 -10.21
CA ALA A 355 13.00 11.28 -8.91
C ALA A 355 12.45 10.35 -7.81
N ASP A 356 11.36 9.65 -8.11
CA ASP A 356 10.75 8.67 -7.19
C ASP A 356 11.68 7.48 -6.95
N GLU A 357 12.29 6.93 -8.01
CA GLU A 357 13.20 5.78 -7.91
C GLU A 357 14.48 6.09 -7.15
N THR A 358 14.93 7.36 -7.17
CA THR A 358 16.04 7.80 -6.33
C THR A 358 15.69 7.66 -4.85
N GLN A 359 14.42 7.89 -4.51
CA GLN A 359 13.90 7.67 -3.16
C GLN A 359 13.71 6.17 -2.87
N HIS A 360 13.24 5.38 -3.84
CA HIS A 360 13.07 3.93 -3.65
C HIS A 360 14.39 3.20 -3.39
N VAL A 361 15.47 3.56 -4.11
CA VAL A 361 16.82 3.05 -3.83
C VAL A 361 17.30 3.43 -2.43
N ARG A 362 16.97 4.63 -1.94
CA ARG A 362 17.26 5.03 -0.56
C ARG A 362 16.47 4.19 0.45
N PHE A 363 15.20 3.91 0.17
CA PHE A 363 14.37 3.04 0.99
C PHE A 363 14.95 1.62 1.05
N GLY A 364 15.33 1.02 -0.08
CA GLY A 364 15.98 -0.28 -0.12
C GLY A 364 17.26 -0.33 0.72
N ASN A 365 18.16 0.65 0.56
CA ASN A 365 19.40 0.74 1.34
C ASN A 365 19.18 0.99 2.84
N THR A 366 18.04 1.59 3.22
CA THR A 366 17.70 1.84 4.63
C THR A 366 17.05 0.62 5.27
N TRP A 367 16.05 0.04 4.61
CA TRP A 367 15.14 -0.91 5.23
C TRP A 367 15.58 -2.36 5.11
N ILE A 368 16.34 -2.75 4.07
CA ILE A 368 16.86 -4.13 3.95
C ILE A 368 17.80 -4.47 5.13
N PRO A 369 18.79 -3.64 5.52
CA PRO A 369 19.61 -3.90 6.70
C PRO A 369 18.80 -4.01 8.00
N ILE A 370 17.79 -3.15 8.17
CA ILE A 370 16.93 -3.17 9.36
C ILE A 370 16.05 -4.43 9.37
N LEU A 371 15.52 -4.85 8.22
CA LEU A 371 14.81 -6.12 8.10
C LEU A 371 15.71 -7.29 8.51
N ILE A 372 16.95 -7.34 8.01
CA ILE A 372 17.93 -8.38 8.38
C ILE A 372 18.11 -8.44 9.90
N GLU A 373 18.33 -7.30 10.54
CA GLU A 373 18.46 -7.19 12.00
C GLU A 373 17.19 -7.69 12.72
N LYS A 374 16.00 -7.17 12.34
CA LYS A 374 14.75 -7.45 13.05
C LYS A 374 14.25 -8.88 12.84
N THR A 375 14.56 -9.51 11.71
CA THR A 375 14.20 -10.91 11.45
C THR A 375 15.26 -11.90 11.94
N GLY A 376 16.46 -11.44 12.29
CA GLY A 376 17.59 -12.31 12.61
C GLY A 376 18.06 -13.12 11.39
N GLU A 377 17.96 -12.52 10.20
CA GLU A 377 18.43 -13.14 8.95
C GLU A 377 19.95 -13.37 9.02
N PRO A 378 20.45 -14.59 8.74
CA PRO A 378 21.88 -14.87 8.77
C PRO A 378 22.67 -14.27 7.61
N ARG A 379 22.03 -14.00 6.45
CA ARG A 379 22.70 -13.40 5.29
C ARG A 379 23.05 -11.93 5.55
N SER A 380 24.22 -11.51 5.07
CA SER A 380 24.60 -10.10 5.02
C SER A 380 23.76 -9.32 4.01
N PHE A 381 23.76 -7.99 4.13
CA PHE A 381 23.08 -7.12 3.17
C PHE A 381 23.52 -7.38 1.72
N GLU A 382 24.82 -7.57 1.49
CA GLU A 382 25.33 -7.87 0.14
C GLU A 382 24.92 -9.26 -0.34
N GLN A 383 24.90 -10.27 0.53
CA GLN A 383 24.41 -11.61 0.15
C GLN A 383 22.93 -11.57 -0.24
N VAL A 384 22.09 -10.87 0.53
CA VAL A 384 20.65 -10.70 0.20
C VAL A 384 20.48 -10.00 -1.16
N LYS A 385 21.28 -8.97 -1.44
CA LYS A 385 21.27 -8.29 -2.74
C LYS A 385 21.73 -9.21 -3.87
N GLU A 386 22.84 -9.92 -3.72
CA GLU A 386 23.37 -10.85 -4.71
C GLU A 386 22.36 -11.96 -5.03
N ASP A 387 21.71 -12.52 -4.01
CA ASP A 387 20.65 -13.52 -4.17
C ASP A 387 19.44 -12.94 -4.93
N ALA A 388 19.04 -11.71 -4.61
CA ALA A 388 17.96 -11.01 -5.29
C ALA A 388 18.28 -10.75 -6.78
N VAL A 389 19.49 -10.28 -7.10
CA VAL A 389 19.96 -10.11 -8.49
C VAL A 389 19.96 -11.46 -9.21
N ARG A 390 20.49 -12.51 -8.57
CA ARG A 390 20.55 -13.86 -9.14
C ARG A 390 19.15 -14.40 -9.42
N TRP A 391 18.23 -14.29 -8.47
CA TRP A 391 16.85 -14.71 -8.64
C TRP A 391 16.16 -13.96 -9.80
N ARG A 392 16.39 -12.65 -9.95
CA ARG A 392 15.88 -11.91 -11.11
C ARG A 392 16.46 -12.45 -12.42
N ALA A 393 17.75 -12.80 -12.46
CA ALA A 393 18.40 -13.30 -13.67
C ALA A 393 18.04 -14.76 -14.02
N THR A 394 17.69 -15.59 -13.04
CA THR A 394 17.45 -17.03 -13.25
C THR A 394 16.00 -17.47 -13.13
N VAL A 395 15.16 -16.72 -12.43
CA VAL A 395 13.74 -17.05 -12.26
C VAL A 395 12.91 -16.05 -13.04
N LEU A 396 13.04 -14.77 -12.71
CA LEU A 396 12.23 -13.75 -13.37
C LEU A 396 12.55 -13.68 -14.86
N ALA A 397 13.82 -13.58 -15.23
CA ALA A 397 14.22 -13.54 -16.64
C ALA A 397 13.90 -14.83 -17.41
N GLU A 398 14.12 -16.02 -16.84
CA GLU A 398 13.71 -17.30 -17.45
C GLU A 398 12.21 -17.36 -17.69
N VAL A 399 11.39 -16.83 -16.77
CA VAL A 399 9.94 -16.72 -16.97
C VAL A 399 9.61 -15.81 -18.15
N TYR A 400 10.41 -14.75 -18.41
CA TYR A 400 10.27 -13.91 -19.61
C TYR A 400 10.94 -14.50 -20.88
N LYS A 401 11.77 -15.56 -20.79
CA LYS A 401 12.50 -16.15 -21.94
C LYS A 401 11.64 -16.84 -23.00
N PRO A 402 10.42 -17.37 -22.77
CA PRO A 402 9.59 -17.88 -23.85
C PRO A 402 9.23 -16.80 -24.88
N ALA A 403 9.41 -15.51 -24.56
CA ALA A 403 9.29 -14.38 -25.51
C ALA A 403 10.60 -14.06 -26.27
N ALA A 404 11.74 -14.63 -25.90
CA ALA A 404 13.06 -14.40 -26.51
C ALA A 404 13.59 -15.60 -27.32
N ALA A 405 12.94 -16.76 -27.24
CA ALA A 405 13.35 -17.99 -27.94
C ALA A 405 13.07 -18.00 -29.46
N SER A 406 12.75 -16.86 -30.08
CA SER A 406 12.78 -16.66 -31.53
C SER A 406 14.12 -16.13 -32.06
N PHE A 407 15.13 -15.91 -31.20
CA PHE A 407 16.45 -15.43 -31.60
C PHE A 407 17.57 -16.44 -31.31
N GLN A 408 17.42 -17.65 -31.84
CA GLN A 408 18.59 -18.48 -32.19
C GLN A 408 18.40 -19.02 -33.62
N ARG A 409 18.72 -18.16 -34.60
CA ARG A 409 19.53 -18.48 -35.77
C ARG A 409 20.02 -17.21 -36.44
#